data_AF-A0AAD4UBT9-F1
#
_entry.id   AF-A0AAD4UBT9-F1
#
_cell.length_a   1.000
_cell.length_b   1.000
_cell.length_c   1.000
_cell.angle_alpha   90.00
_cell.angle_beta   90.00
_cell.angle_gamma   90.00
#
_symmetry.space_group_name_H-M   'P 1'
#
loop_
_entity.id
_entity.type
_entity.pdbx_description
1 polymer ?
#
loop_
_entity_poly.entity_id
_entity_poly.type
_entity_poly.pdbx_seq_one_letter_code
_entity_poly.pdbx_strand_id
1 'polypeptide(L)'
;MTAAAMSSAAHSPYSVFPEFLKSVHNELEKRRRAQLKRCLEQLKQQMPLGADCVRYTTLSLLRRARMHIQKLEEQEQRARQLKEKLRSKQRSLRQQLEQLRGLGTVGERERLRADSLDSSGLSSERSDSDQEELEVDVESLVFGGEAELLRGFSAGQEHSYSHSGGAWL
;
A
#
# COMPACT_ATOMS: atom_id res chain seq x y z
N MET A 1 25.62 52.51 73.12
CA MET A 1 24.89 51.32 73.62
C MET A 1 24.42 50.54 72.41
N THR A 2 25.09 49.45 72.10
CA THR A 2 24.87 48.58 70.94
C THR A 2 23.96 47.42 71.33
N ALA A 3 22.86 47.22 70.63
CA ALA A 3 22.10 45.97 70.65
C ALA A 3 21.67 45.64 69.22
N ALA A 4 22.48 44.85 68.52
CA ALA A 4 22.09 44.21 67.27
C ALA A 4 21.30 42.95 67.62
N ALA A 5 19.99 42.98 67.38
CA ALA A 5 19.14 41.80 67.52
C ALA A 5 19.45 40.82 66.37
N MET A 6 20.00 39.65 66.72
CA MET A 6 20.15 38.53 65.80
C MET A 6 18.77 37.97 65.46
N SER A 7 18.25 38.31 64.28
CA SER A 7 17.02 37.71 63.75
C SER A 7 17.34 36.29 63.27
N SER A 8 17.15 35.32 64.16
CA SER A 8 17.27 33.90 63.87
C SER A 8 16.06 33.45 63.05
N ALA A 9 16.23 33.39 61.71
CA ALA A 9 15.27 32.77 60.82
C ALA A 9 15.25 31.24 61.05
N ALA A 10 14.42 30.80 61.99
CA ALA A 10 14.07 29.40 62.17
C ALA A 10 13.45 28.88 60.86
N HIS A 11 14.26 28.18 60.06
CA HIS A 11 13.74 27.39 58.95
C HIS A 11 12.91 26.25 59.53
N SER A 12 11.58 26.37 59.41
CA SER A 12 10.65 25.31 59.77
C SER A 12 10.94 24.07 58.91
N PRO A 13 11.26 22.89 59.50
CA PRO A 13 11.59 21.68 58.76
C PRO A 13 10.41 21.11 57.94
N TYR A 14 9.22 21.69 58.06
CA TYR A 14 8.00 21.24 57.38
C TYR A 14 7.79 21.87 55.98
N SER A 15 8.63 22.83 55.56
CA SER A 15 8.53 23.47 54.24
C SER A 15 9.28 22.72 53.11
N VAL A 16 10.06 21.68 53.44
CA VAL A 16 10.87 20.90 52.48
C VAL A 16 10.05 19.78 51.81
N PHE A 17 9.02 19.27 52.49
CA PHE A 17 8.14 18.20 51.98
C PHE A 17 7.44 18.57 50.65
N PRO A 18 6.85 19.77 50.50
CA PRO A 18 6.23 20.19 49.24
C PRO A 18 7.23 20.30 48.08
N GLU A 19 8.46 20.77 48.33
CA GLU A 19 9.50 20.89 47.30
C GLU A 19 10.07 19.53 46.90
N PHE A 20 10.23 18.61 47.85
CA PHE A 20 10.61 17.24 47.56
C PHE A 20 9.58 16.52 46.69
N LEU A 21 8.28 16.66 46.99
CA LEU A 21 7.20 16.06 46.18
C LEU A 21 7.14 16.66 44.77
N LYS A 22 7.33 17.98 44.62
CA LYS A 22 7.46 18.63 43.30
C LYS A 22 8.67 18.12 42.54
N SER A 23 9.80 17.91 43.21
CA SER A 23 11.02 17.37 42.60
C SER A 23 10.82 15.94 42.09
N VAL A 24 10.26 15.06 42.91
CA VAL A 24 9.93 13.67 42.52
C VAL A 24 8.96 13.66 41.34
N HIS A 25 7.92 14.51 41.37
CA HIS A 25 6.98 14.64 40.26
C HIS A 25 7.67 15.08 38.96
N ASN A 26 8.54 16.09 39.03
CA ASN A 26 9.31 16.57 37.87
C ASN A 26 10.25 15.51 37.32
N GLU A 27 10.87 14.71 38.18
CA GLU A 27 11.73 13.60 37.75
C GLU A 27 10.93 12.51 37.04
N LEU A 28 9.76 12.15 37.58
CA LEU A 28 8.85 11.19 36.94
C LEU A 28 8.38 11.69 35.57
N GLU A 29 7.98 12.96 35.46
CA GLU A 29 7.53 13.55 34.20
C GLU A 29 8.68 13.66 33.18
N LYS A 30 9.91 13.95 33.63
CA LYS A 30 11.11 13.90 32.77
C LYS A 30 11.32 12.50 32.20
N ARG A 31 11.26 11.47 33.03
CA ARG A 31 11.37 10.07 32.59
C ARG A 31 10.25 9.70 31.62
N ARG A 32 9.00 10.08 31.90
CA ARG A 32 7.85 9.87 31.02
C ARG A 32 8.04 10.53 29.65
N ARG A 33 8.51 11.78 29.62
CA ARG A 33 8.78 12.52 28.37
C ARG A 33 9.92 11.89 27.57
N ALA A 34 10.97 11.40 28.22
CA ALA A 34 12.06 10.70 27.55
C ALA A 34 11.56 9.40 26.87
N GLN A 35 10.73 8.63 27.58
CA GLN A 35 10.11 7.43 27.01
C GLN A 35 9.21 7.76 25.82
N LEU A 36 8.37 8.80 25.93
CA LEU A 36 7.51 9.23 24.83
C LEU A 36 8.31 9.62 23.58
N LYS A 37 9.41 10.38 23.76
CA LYS A 37 10.30 10.75 22.64
C LYS A 37 10.85 9.49 21.95
N ARG A 38 11.35 8.52 22.72
CA ARG A 38 11.83 7.24 22.17
C ARG A 38 10.76 6.52 21.37
N CYS A 39 9.53 6.44 21.87
CA CYS A 39 8.42 5.80 21.15
C CYS A 39 8.09 6.53 19.84
N LEU A 40 8.12 7.87 19.83
CA LEU A 40 7.87 8.66 18.61
C LEU A 40 9.00 8.52 17.59
N GLU A 41 10.25 8.40 18.03
CA GLU A 41 11.40 8.12 17.15
C GLU A 41 11.30 6.73 16.52
N GLN A 42 10.91 5.72 17.30
CA GLN A 42 10.64 4.37 16.77
C GLN A 42 9.49 4.38 15.75
N LEU A 43 8.39 5.08 16.06
CA LEU A 43 7.29 5.23 15.12
C LEU A 43 7.76 5.88 13.82
N LYS A 44 8.61 6.91 13.92
CA LYS A 44 9.19 7.59 12.75
C LYS A 44 9.95 6.60 11.85
N GLN A 45 10.75 5.71 12.41
CA GLN A 45 11.55 4.74 11.63
C GLN A 45 10.69 3.72 10.86
N GLN A 46 9.48 3.43 11.32
CA GLN A 46 8.57 2.47 10.67
C GLN A 46 7.78 3.07 9.51
N MET A 47 7.82 4.39 9.34
CA MET A 47 7.04 5.08 8.34
C MET A 47 7.85 5.23 7.04
N PRO A 48 7.22 5.08 5.85
CA PRO A 48 7.81 5.51 4.58
C PRO A 48 7.89 7.03 4.57
N LEU A 49 8.92 7.56 5.22
CA LEU A 49 9.21 8.97 5.28
C LEU A 49 10.16 9.28 4.14
N GLY A 50 9.63 9.86 3.06
CA GLY A 50 10.47 10.50 2.05
C GLY A 50 11.41 11.52 2.68
N ALA A 51 12.50 11.84 1.99
CA ALA A 51 13.54 12.78 2.43
C ALA A 51 13.00 14.20 2.71
N ASP A 52 11.75 14.50 2.34
CA ASP A 52 11.16 15.83 2.37
C ASP A 52 10.61 16.25 3.74
N CYS A 53 10.58 15.36 4.74
CA CYS A 53 10.10 15.72 6.08
C CYS A 53 11.21 16.28 6.97
N VAL A 54 11.72 17.46 6.60
CA VAL A 54 12.76 18.20 7.35
C VAL A 54 12.30 18.55 8.78
N ARG A 55 10.98 18.66 9.03
CA ARG A 55 10.37 18.83 10.37
C ARG A 55 9.02 18.12 10.48
N TYR A 56 8.91 17.20 11.44
CA TYR A 56 7.66 16.52 11.81
C TYR A 56 7.20 17.00 13.19
N THR A 57 5.92 17.33 13.30
CA THR A 57 5.24 17.52 14.59
C THR A 57 4.62 16.20 15.04
N THR A 58 4.43 15.99 16.35
CA THR A 58 3.78 14.77 16.88
C THR A 58 2.44 14.49 16.22
N LEU A 59 1.61 15.52 16.02
CA LEU A 59 0.31 15.37 15.35
C LEU A 59 0.45 14.88 13.91
N SER A 60 1.38 15.46 13.14
CA SER A 60 1.59 15.07 11.75
C SER A 60 2.08 13.62 11.62
N LEU A 61 2.92 13.17 12.56
CA LEU A 61 3.42 11.79 12.60
C LEU A 61 2.27 10.80 12.86
N LEU A 62 1.43 11.08 13.86
CA LEU A 62 0.30 10.22 14.20
C LEU A 62 -0.74 10.14 13.07
N ARG A 63 -1.03 11.26 12.40
CA ARG A 63 -1.93 11.27 11.22
C ARG A 63 -1.39 10.41 10.08
N ARG A 64 -0.10 10.55 9.75
CA ARG A 64 0.53 9.74 8.70
C ARG A 64 0.57 8.26 9.07
N ALA A 65 0.88 7.93 10.33
CA ALA A 65 0.87 6.55 10.80
C ALA A 65 -0.50 5.89 10.60
N ARG A 66 -1.58 6.59 10.96
CA ARG A 66 -2.94 6.11 10.71
C ARG A 66 -3.20 5.88 9.21
N MET A 67 -2.84 6.84 8.36
CA MET A 67 -3.02 6.70 6.91
C MET A 67 -2.21 5.54 6.33
N HIS A 68 -0.99 5.31 6.83
CA HIS A 68 -0.14 4.23 6.35
C HIS A 68 -0.70 2.86 6.72
N ILE A 69 -1.21 2.69 7.94
CA ILE A 69 -1.91 1.47 8.36
C ILE A 69 -3.09 1.21 7.42
N GLN A 70 -3.94 2.22 7.19
CA GLN A 70 -5.09 2.09 6.27
C GLN A 70 -4.66 1.69 4.86
N LYS A 71 -3.61 2.31 4.32
CA LYS A 71 -3.06 1.96 3.00
C LYS A 71 -2.59 0.50 2.95
N LEU A 72 -1.90 0.03 3.99
CA LEU A 72 -1.43 -1.36 4.07
C LEU A 72 -2.60 -2.34 4.14
N GLU A 73 -3.63 -2.06 4.94
CA GLU A 73 -4.83 -2.89 5.04
C GLU A 73 -5.57 -3.00 3.70
N GLU A 74 -5.71 -1.90 2.97
CA GLU A 74 -6.33 -1.91 1.64
C GLU A 74 -5.48 -2.68 0.62
N GLN A 75 -4.16 -2.52 0.65
CA GLN A 75 -3.25 -3.28 -0.22
C GLN A 75 -3.34 -4.78 0.05
N GLU A 76 -3.38 -5.16 1.33
CA GLU A 76 -3.54 -6.56 1.72
C GLU A 76 -4.87 -7.12 1.21
N GLN A 77 -5.97 -6.36 1.35
CA GLN A 77 -7.28 -6.76 0.86
C GLN A 77 -7.29 -6.94 -0.67
N ARG A 78 -6.71 -6.01 -1.43
CA ARG A 78 -6.59 -6.12 -2.90
C ARG A 78 -5.76 -7.33 -3.29
N ALA A 79 -4.64 -7.57 -2.62
CA ALA A 79 -3.77 -8.72 -2.87
C ALA A 79 -4.49 -10.05 -2.58
N ARG A 80 -5.26 -10.12 -1.48
CA ARG A 80 -6.09 -11.30 -1.16
C ARG A 80 -7.11 -11.58 -2.26
N GLN A 81 -7.85 -10.58 -2.71
CA GLN A 81 -8.82 -10.74 -3.80
C GLN A 81 -8.17 -11.19 -5.12
N LEU A 82 -7.01 -10.63 -5.47
CA LEU A 82 -6.28 -11.05 -6.67
C LEU A 82 -5.84 -12.51 -6.57
N LYS A 83 -5.30 -12.91 -5.41
CA LYS A 83 -4.89 -14.30 -5.15
C LYS A 83 -6.07 -15.27 -5.28
N GLU A 84 -7.26 -14.90 -4.78
CA GLU A 84 -8.47 -15.71 -4.91
C GLU A 84 -8.93 -15.84 -6.37
N LYS A 85 -8.94 -14.74 -7.12
CA LYS A 85 -9.24 -14.75 -8.56
C LYS A 85 -8.31 -15.68 -9.33
N LEU A 86 -7.00 -15.58 -9.07
CA LEU A 86 -6.00 -16.44 -9.71
C LEU A 86 -6.18 -17.91 -9.31
N ARG A 87 -6.45 -18.21 -8.04
CA ARG A 87 -6.77 -19.57 -7.59
C ARG A 87 -8.02 -20.14 -8.27
N SER A 88 -9.05 -19.32 -8.48
CA SER A 88 -10.25 -19.73 -9.21
C SER A 88 -9.94 -20.07 -10.67
N LYS A 89 -9.22 -19.17 -11.37
CA LYS A 89 -8.76 -19.41 -12.76
C LYS A 89 -7.91 -20.68 -12.86
N GLN A 90 -6.96 -20.88 -11.95
CA GLN A 90 -6.12 -22.06 -11.92
C GLN A 90 -6.94 -23.35 -11.75
N ARG A 91 -7.98 -23.34 -10.90
CA ARG A 91 -8.88 -24.50 -10.75
C ARG A 91 -9.68 -24.77 -12.03
N SER A 92 -10.23 -23.74 -12.65
CA SER A 92 -10.98 -23.86 -13.90
C SER A 92 -10.11 -24.42 -15.03
N LEU A 93 -8.91 -23.87 -15.24
CA LEU A 93 -7.97 -24.38 -16.24
C LEU A 93 -7.56 -25.83 -15.98
N ARG A 94 -7.35 -26.22 -14.71
CA ARG A 94 -7.07 -27.62 -14.35
C ARG A 94 -8.23 -28.55 -14.71
N GLN A 95 -9.47 -28.15 -14.46
CA GLN A 95 -10.65 -28.93 -14.83
C GLN A 95 -10.77 -29.07 -16.35
N GLN A 96 -10.51 -28.00 -17.11
CA GLN A 96 -10.52 -28.05 -18.57
C GLN A 96 -9.44 -29.00 -19.11
N LEU A 97 -8.23 -28.96 -18.54
CA LEU A 97 -7.16 -29.90 -18.91
C LEU A 97 -7.52 -31.35 -18.60
N GLU A 98 -8.16 -31.60 -17.46
CA GLU A 98 -8.63 -32.93 -17.09
C GLU A 98 -9.74 -33.42 -18.02
N GLN A 99 -10.67 -32.56 -18.42
CA GLN A 99 -11.70 -32.89 -19.41
C GLN A 99 -11.10 -33.24 -20.77
N LEU A 100 -10.13 -32.47 -21.27
CA LEU A 100 -9.46 -32.75 -22.54
C LEU A 100 -8.64 -34.04 -22.48
N ARG A 101 -7.93 -34.31 -21.37
CA ARG A 101 -7.23 -35.57 -21.15
C ARG A 101 -8.19 -36.76 -21.04
N GLY A 102 -9.31 -36.58 -20.34
CA GLY A 102 -10.37 -37.58 -20.20
C GLY A 102 -11.01 -37.93 -21.55
N LEU A 103 -11.34 -36.92 -22.36
CA LEU A 103 -11.81 -37.12 -23.74
C LEU A 103 -10.76 -37.79 -24.62
N GLY A 104 -9.47 -37.46 -24.44
CA GLY A 104 -8.37 -38.17 -25.09
C GLY A 104 -8.38 -39.65 -24.74
N THR A 105 -8.52 -40.02 -23.47
CA THR A 105 -8.50 -41.44 -23.06
C THR A 105 -9.77 -42.24 -23.44
N VAL A 106 -10.94 -41.61 -23.46
CA VAL A 106 -12.19 -42.27 -23.89
C VAL A 106 -12.23 -42.35 -25.42
N GLY A 107 -11.90 -41.25 -26.09
CA GLY A 107 -11.83 -41.16 -27.55
C GLY A 107 -10.72 -42.00 -28.17
N GLU A 108 -9.54 -42.12 -27.55
CA GLU A 108 -8.48 -43.03 -28.00
C GLU A 108 -8.90 -44.49 -27.80
N ARG A 109 -9.56 -44.84 -26.69
CA ARG A 109 -10.02 -46.21 -26.46
C ARG A 109 -11.18 -46.63 -27.37
N GLU A 110 -11.94 -45.66 -27.88
CA GLU A 110 -13.01 -45.85 -28.85
C GLU A 110 -12.48 -45.82 -30.30
N ARG A 111 -11.49 -44.98 -30.61
CA ARG A 111 -10.77 -44.97 -31.90
C ARG A 111 -9.90 -46.21 -32.11
N LEU A 112 -9.18 -46.67 -31.09
CA LEU A 112 -8.44 -47.94 -31.12
C LEU A 112 -9.36 -49.17 -31.30
N ARG A 113 -10.66 -49.04 -31.05
CA ARG A 113 -11.67 -50.07 -31.38
C ARG A 113 -12.23 -49.94 -32.80
N ALA A 114 -12.21 -48.75 -33.38
CA ALA A 114 -12.75 -48.47 -34.71
C ALA A 114 -11.71 -48.64 -35.84
N ASP A 115 -10.41 -48.59 -35.55
CA ASP A 115 -9.33 -48.59 -36.56
C ASP A 115 -9.06 -49.95 -37.26
N SER A 116 -10.04 -50.89 -37.28
CA SER A 116 -9.90 -52.13 -38.06
C SER A 116 -10.63 -52.15 -39.40
N LEU A 117 -11.45 -51.15 -39.75
CA LEU A 117 -12.15 -51.13 -41.04
C LEU A 117 -12.37 -49.70 -41.55
N ASP A 118 -11.91 -49.43 -42.78
CA ASP A 118 -12.26 -48.28 -43.63
C ASP A 118 -11.43 -47.00 -43.37
N SER A 119 -10.29 -46.78 -44.04
CA SER A 119 -10.11 -46.32 -45.44
C SER A 119 -9.62 -44.86 -45.51
N SER A 120 -8.52 -44.71 -46.24
CA SER A 120 -8.16 -43.62 -47.15
C SER A 120 -9.02 -42.34 -47.17
N GLY A 121 -8.37 -41.24 -46.79
CA GLY A 121 -8.21 -40.07 -47.65
C GLY A 121 -9.36 -39.09 -47.72
N LEU A 122 -9.39 -38.09 -46.83
CA LEU A 122 -9.96 -36.76 -47.09
C LEU A 122 -9.18 -35.69 -46.30
N SER A 123 -8.31 -34.99 -47.04
CA SER A 123 -7.93 -33.57 -46.92
C SER A 123 -7.97 -32.86 -45.55
N SER A 124 -6.76 -32.64 -45.05
CA SER A 124 -6.33 -31.43 -44.34
C SER A 124 -6.72 -30.18 -45.11
N GLU A 125 -7.48 -29.25 -44.50
CA GLU A 125 -7.36 -27.79 -44.70
C GLU A 125 -7.96 -27.02 -43.50
N ARG A 126 -7.08 -26.26 -42.83
CA ARG A 126 -7.31 -24.99 -42.13
C ARG A 126 -8.21 -25.01 -40.88
N SER A 127 -7.54 -25.05 -39.72
CA SER A 127 -8.05 -24.41 -38.52
C SER A 127 -7.09 -23.28 -38.18
N ASP A 128 -7.40 -22.08 -38.69
CA ASP A 128 -6.70 -20.85 -38.35
C ASP A 128 -7.29 -20.36 -37.03
N SER A 129 -6.63 -20.74 -35.93
CA SER A 129 -6.99 -20.30 -34.60
C SER A 129 -6.17 -19.07 -34.31
N ASP A 130 -6.74 -17.89 -34.62
CA ASP A 130 -6.21 -16.59 -34.25
C ASP A 130 -5.92 -16.55 -32.75
N GLN A 131 -4.64 -16.69 -32.41
CA GLN A 131 -4.14 -16.50 -31.06
C GLN A 131 -3.85 -15.01 -30.91
N GLU A 132 -4.82 -14.26 -30.40
CA GLU A 132 -4.58 -12.89 -29.95
C GLU A 132 -3.54 -12.95 -28.81
N GLU A 133 -2.30 -12.60 -29.13
CA GLU A 133 -1.24 -12.37 -28.16
C GLU A 133 -1.64 -11.16 -27.31
N LEU A 134 -2.23 -11.43 -26.15
CA LEU A 134 -2.46 -10.40 -25.15
C LEU A 134 -1.10 -10.02 -24.56
N GLU A 135 -0.48 -8.98 -25.13
CA GLU A 135 0.72 -8.36 -24.59
C GLU A 135 0.44 -7.93 -23.14
N VAL A 136 1.05 -8.64 -22.20
CA VAL A 136 1.04 -8.26 -20.79
C VAL A 136 1.99 -7.08 -20.68
N ASP A 137 1.45 -5.87 -20.54
CA ASP A 137 2.24 -4.68 -20.25
C ASP A 137 3.04 -4.89 -18.95
N VAL A 138 4.34 -5.11 -19.09
CA VAL A 138 5.28 -5.29 -17.98
C VAL A 138 5.71 -3.93 -17.42
N GLU A 139 5.43 -2.83 -18.13
CA GLU A 139 5.89 -1.48 -17.74
C GLU A 139 5.12 -0.93 -16.53
N SER A 140 3.87 -1.36 -16.29
CA SER A 140 3.12 -0.98 -15.09
C SER A 140 3.53 -1.75 -13.81
N LEU A 141 4.39 -2.77 -13.88
CA LEU A 141 4.92 -3.49 -12.70
C LEU A 141 6.25 -2.92 -12.21
N VAL A 142 6.79 -1.91 -12.90
CA VAL A 142 7.93 -1.14 -12.40
C VAL A 142 7.46 -0.35 -11.19
N PHE A 143 7.94 -0.78 -10.02
CA PHE A 143 7.95 -0.04 -8.77
C PHE A 143 8.76 1.25 -8.99
N GLY A 144 8.14 2.23 -9.67
CA GLY A 144 8.73 3.49 -10.09
C GLY A 144 8.32 4.61 -9.14
N GLY A 145 9.32 5.24 -8.55
CA GLY A 145 9.19 6.31 -7.57
C GLY A 145 8.44 7.54 -8.08
N GLU A 146 8.09 8.39 -7.12
CA GLU A 146 7.12 9.50 -7.13
C GLU A 146 7.35 10.64 -8.15
N ALA A 147 8.23 10.48 -9.14
CA ALA A 147 8.68 11.59 -9.99
C ALA A 147 7.88 11.83 -11.29
N GLU A 148 7.04 10.89 -11.76
CA GLU A 148 6.31 11.04 -13.04
C GLU A 148 4.86 11.54 -12.89
N LEU A 149 4.27 11.51 -11.68
CA LEU A 149 2.87 11.95 -11.46
C LEU A 149 2.63 13.47 -11.59
N LEU A 150 3.68 14.29 -11.71
CA LEU A 150 3.54 15.75 -11.88
C LEU A 150 3.66 16.23 -13.33
N ARG A 151 3.94 15.35 -14.30
CA ARG A 151 4.04 15.74 -15.72
C ARG A 151 2.75 15.52 -16.52
N GLY A 152 1.74 14.87 -15.93
CA GLY A 152 0.46 14.58 -16.59
C GLY A 152 -0.66 15.61 -16.36
N PHE A 153 -0.46 16.63 -15.51
CA PHE A 153 -1.52 17.58 -15.11
C PHE A 153 -1.26 19.03 -15.58
N SER A 154 -0.83 19.21 -16.84
CA SER A 154 -0.93 20.52 -17.50
C SER A 154 -1.95 20.48 -18.64
N ALA A 155 -3.22 20.28 -18.26
CA ALA A 155 -4.36 20.56 -19.13
C ALA A 155 -4.73 22.05 -18.99
N GLY A 156 -3.96 22.91 -19.66
CA GLY A 156 -4.36 24.27 -19.96
C GLY A 156 -4.97 24.32 -21.36
N GLN A 157 -6.24 23.90 -21.50
CA GLN A 157 -6.98 24.15 -22.73
C GLN A 157 -8.46 24.40 -22.41
N GLU A 158 -8.78 25.68 -22.28
CA GLU A 158 -10.15 26.16 -22.13
C GLU A 158 -10.87 26.01 -23.48
N HIS A 159 -11.86 25.13 -23.55
CA HIS A 159 -12.79 25.06 -24.66
C HIS A 159 -13.94 26.04 -24.43
N SER A 160 -13.82 27.23 -25.02
CA SER A 160 -14.95 28.15 -25.20
C SER A 160 -15.77 27.71 -26.41
N TYR A 161 -17.05 27.38 -26.19
CA TYR A 161 -18.01 27.13 -27.25
C TYR A 161 -18.73 28.44 -27.59
N SER A 162 -18.63 28.89 -28.84
CA SER A 162 -19.70 29.60 -29.55
C SER A 162 -19.37 29.61 -31.04
N HIS A 163 -20.24 28.98 -31.83
CA HIS A 163 -20.22 29.01 -33.29
C HIS A 163 -21.40 29.88 -33.77
N SER A 164 -21.08 31.07 -34.24
CA SER A 164 -21.79 31.87 -35.25
C SER A 164 -20.83 33.03 -35.55
N GLY A 165 -20.47 33.41 -36.76
CA GLY A 165 -21.13 33.36 -38.05
C GLY A 165 -20.90 34.75 -38.66
N GLY A 166 -20.19 34.83 -39.80
CA GLY A 166 -19.94 36.05 -40.57
C GLY A 166 -18.57 36.69 -40.30
N ALA A 167 -17.68 36.88 -41.28
CA ALA A 167 -17.78 37.60 -42.55
C ALA A 167 -16.93 38.89 -42.48
N TRP A 168 -15.75 38.80 -43.11
CA TRP A 168 -15.07 39.84 -43.91
C TRP A 168 -14.58 41.17 -43.28
N LEU A 169 -13.28 41.39 -43.52
CA LEU A 169 -12.51 42.64 -43.67
C LEU A 169 -12.23 43.49 -42.42
#